data_AF-A0A969WGW8-F1
#
_entry.id   AF-A0A969WGW8-F1
#
_cell.length_a   1.000
_cell.length_b   1.000
_cell.length_c   1.000
_cell.angle_alpha   90.00
_cell.angle_beta   90.00
_cell.angle_gamma   90.00
#
_symmetry.space_group_name_H-M   'P 1'
#
loop_
_entity.id
_entity.type
_entity.pdbx_description
1 polymer ?
#
loop_
_entity_poly.entity_id
_entity_poly.type
_entity_poly.pdbx_seq_one_letter_code
_entity_poly.pdbx_strand_id
1 'polypeptide(L)'
;MQNQLAVTPDVEWELDAALDEETEEAEEPQARVIIHNDEVTPMNFVVAILQRIFQLDPLQAEHVMFVAHFRGMAYVCTLPLGEAKKRVGKAHFAAQLEGYPLHFTIEVE
;
A
#
# COMPACT_ATOMS: atom_id res chain seq x y z
N MET A 1 14.28 43.53 58.98
CA MET A 1 15.28 43.68 57.90
C MET A 1 14.93 42.64 56.86
N GLN A 2 14.54 43.07 55.67
CA GLN A 2 14.19 42.20 54.54
C GLN A 2 15.45 41.49 54.05
N ASN A 3 15.36 40.17 53.85
CA ASN A 3 16.37 39.41 53.11
C ASN A 3 15.67 38.78 51.91
N GLN A 4 15.77 39.45 50.77
CA GLN A 4 15.22 39.01 49.51
C GLN A 4 16.37 38.36 48.74
N LEU A 5 16.44 37.02 48.79
CA LEU A 5 17.34 36.25 47.95
C LEU A 5 16.66 36.03 46.60
N ALA A 6 17.23 36.68 45.59
CA ALA A 6 16.97 36.42 44.19
C ALA A 6 17.39 35.00 43.84
N VAL A 7 16.52 34.29 43.13
CA VAL A 7 16.92 33.22 42.21
C VAL A 7 16.03 33.40 40.98
N THR A 8 16.58 34.01 39.93
CA THR A 8 16.06 33.84 38.57
C THR A 8 16.38 32.41 38.14
N PRO A 9 15.46 31.66 37.54
CA PRO A 9 15.87 30.59 36.66
C PRO A 9 16.22 31.24 35.32
N ASP A 10 17.50 31.57 35.14
CA ASP A 10 18.10 31.78 33.84
C ASP A 10 18.14 30.43 33.12
N VAL A 11 17.08 30.14 32.36
CA VAL A 11 17.14 29.15 31.30
C VAL A 11 16.70 29.87 30.03
N GLU A 12 17.64 30.62 29.45
CA GLU A 12 17.62 30.93 28.04
C GLU A 12 17.71 29.61 27.29
N TRP A 13 16.57 29.16 26.78
CA TRP A 13 16.56 28.14 25.76
C TRP A 13 17.02 28.83 24.48
N GLU A 14 18.34 28.82 24.25
CA GLU A 14 18.87 29.03 22.90
C GLU A 14 18.24 27.93 22.04
N LEU A 15 17.19 28.32 21.31
CA LEU A 15 16.62 27.52 20.25
C LEU A 15 17.64 27.54 19.11
N ASP A 16 18.68 26.71 19.26
CA ASP A 16 19.67 26.53 18.22
C ASP A 16 18.96 26.00 16.97
N ALA A 17 19.20 26.75 15.91
CA ALA A 17 18.53 26.65 14.64
C ALA A 17 18.76 25.30 13.95
N ALA A 18 17.76 24.92 13.17
CA ALA A 18 17.88 24.26 11.88
C ALA A 18 18.66 22.93 11.84
N LEU A 19 17.90 21.85 11.95
CA LEU A 19 18.09 20.72 11.04
C LEU A 19 16.76 20.52 10.32
N ASP A 20 16.48 21.41 9.37
CA ASP A 20 15.68 21.04 8.21
C ASP A 20 16.53 20.03 7.44
N GLU A 21 16.51 18.77 7.89
CA GLU A 21 16.87 17.67 7.02
C GLU A 21 15.80 17.66 5.91
N GLU A 22 16.07 18.40 4.84
CA GLU A 22 15.51 18.10 3.52
C GLU A 22 15.99 16.68 3.19
N THR A 23 15.31 15.68 3.73
CA THR A 23 15.34 14.34 3.19
C THR A 23 14.77 14.50 1.79
N GLU A 24 15.64 14.46 0.78
CA GLU A 24 15.21 14.08 -0.56
C GLU A 24 14.39 12.80 -0.37
N GLU A 25 13.07 12.90 -0.49
CA GLU A 25 12.18 11.73 -0.48
C GLU A 25 12.63 10.90 -1.67
N ALA A 26 13.47 9.89 -1.41
CA ALA A 26 13.87 8.95 -2.43
C ALA A 26 12.58 8.37 -3.02
N GLU A 27 12.35 8.61 -4.31
CA GLU A 27 11.14 8.16 -5.00
C GLU A 27 10.97 6.65 -4.75
N GLU A 28 9.86 6.27 -4.13
CA GLU A 28 9.59 4.87 -3.80
C GLU A 28 9.55 4.04 -5.10
N PRO A 29 10.23 2.87 -5.15
CA PRO A 29 10.27 2.07 -6.38
C PRO A 29 8.85 1.68 -6.81
N GLN A 30 8.64 1.71 -8.12
CA GLN A 30 7.41 1.26 -8.71
C GLN A 30 7.36 -0.27 -8.70
N ALA A 31 6.16 -0.81 -8.53
CA ALA A 31 5.95 -2.23 -8.42
C ALA A 31 4.72 -2.68 -9.21
N ARG A 32 4.91 -3.71 -10.02
CA ARG A 32 3.84 -4.34 -10.81
C ARG A 32 3.12 -5.35 -9.96
N VAL A 33 1.79 -5.24 -9.89
CA VAL A 33 0.92 -6.22 -9.24
C VAL A 33 0.38 -7.18 -10.29
N ILE A 34 0.50 -8.47 -10.00
CA ILE A 34 0.03 -9.55 -10.87
C ILE A 34 -0.92 -10.44 -10.09
N ILE A 35 -2.05 -10.81 -10.71
CA ILE A 35 -3.01 -11.78 -10.20
C ILE A 35 -2.77 -13.15 -10.84
N HIS A 36 -2.93 -14.23 -10.07
CA HIS A 36 -2.76 -15.61 -10.51
C HIS A 36 -4.09 -16.34 -10.48
N ASN A 37 -4.34 -17.16 -11.49
CA ASN A 37 -5.52 -17.99 -11.57
C ASN A 37 -5.44 -19.18 -10.61
N ASP A 38 -6.61 -19.62 -10.16
CA ASP A 38 -6.82 -20.84 -9.41
C ASP A 38 -8.16 -21.48 -9.83
N GLU A 39 -8.44 -22.70 -9.36
CA GLU A 39 -9.60 -23.48 -9.82
C GLU A 39 -10.89 -23.24 -9.00
N VAL A 40 -10.84 -22.44 -7.92
CA VAL A 40 -11.94 -22.40 -6.93
C VAL A 40 -12.47 -21.00 -6.63
N THR A 41 -11.68 -19.94 -6.82
CA THR A 41 -12.11 -18.56 -6.56
C THR A 41 -13.17 -18.13 -7.59
N PRO A 42 -14.37 -17.71 -7.17
CA PRO A 42 -15.41 -17.27 -8.10
C PRO A 42 -15.01 -16.02 -8.91
N MET A 43 -15.30 -16.00 -10.21
CA MET A 43 -14.97 -14.88 -11.10
C MET A 43 -15.55 -13.54 -10.62
N ASN A 44 -16.79 -13.54 -10.12
CA ASN A 44 -17.43 -12.33 -9.59
C ASN A 44 -16.73 -11.80 -8.33
N PHE A 45 -16.16 -12.69 -7.50
CA PHE A 45 -15.34 -12.29 -6.36
C PHE A 45 -14.04 -11.63 -6.83
N VAL A 46 -13.36 -12.22 -7.82
CA VAL A 46 -12.14 -11.64 -8.41
C VAL A 46 -12.42 -10.24 -8.97
N VAL A 47 -13.49 -10.08 -9.75
CA VAL A 47 -13.90 -8.77 -10.31
C VAL A 47 -14.17 -7.76 -9.18
N ALA A 48 -14.85 -8.15 -8.10
CA ALA A 48 -15.11 -7.28 -6.96
C ALA A 48 -13.83 -6.85 -6.25
N ILE A 49 -12.83 -7.73 -6.11
CA ILE A 49 -11.51 -7.40 -5.56
C ILE A 49 -10.78 -6.39 -6.45
N LEU A 50 -10.74 -6.65 -7.76
CA LEU A 50 -10.09 -5.76 -8.74
C LEU A 50 -10.72 -4.36 -8.75
N GLN A 51 -12.04 -4.26 -8.65
CA GLN A 51 -12.74 -2.97 -8.57
C GLN A 51 -12.56 -2.26 -7.22
N ARG A 52 -12.75 -2.96 -6.09
CA ARG A 52 -12.80 -2.30 -4.77
C ARG A 52 -11.44 -2.00 -4.17
N ILE A 53 -10.46 -2.87 -4.41
CA ILE A 53 -9.14 -2.77 -3.79
C ILE A 53 -8.14 -2.13 -4.74
N PHE A 54 -8.17 -2.54 -6.01
CA PHE A 54 -7.26 -2.04 -7.03
C PHE A 54 -7.84 -0.88 -7.85
N GLN A 55 -9.14 -0.57 -7.69
CA GLN A 55 -9.81 0.59 -8.30
C GLN A 55 -9.82 0.54 -9.82
N LEU A 56 -9.83 -0.66 -10.39
CA LEU A 56 -10.04 -0.85 -11.83
C LEU A 56 -11.49 -0.50 -12.17
N ASP A 57 -11.72 0.10 -13.33
CA ASP A 57 -13.07 0.25 -13.85
C ASP A 57 -13.69 -1.13 -14.16
N PRO A 58 -15.03 -1.22 -14.30
CA PRO A 58 -15.69 -2.51 -14.48
C PRO A 58 -15.20 -3.33 -15.67
N LEU A 59 -14.94 -2.69 -16.82
CA LEU A 59 -14.49 -3.38 -18.03
C LEU A 59 -13.04 -3.86 -17.89
N GLN A 60 -12.18 -3.03 -17.28
CA GLN A 60 -10.80 -3.42 -16.97
C GLN A 60 -10.75 -4.60 -16.00
N ALA A 61 -11.56 -4.58 -14.94
CA ALA A 61 -11.60 -5.65 -13.95
C ALA A 61 -12.04 -6.99 -14.57
N GLU A 62 -13.09 -6.98 -15.40
CA GLU A 62 -13.53 -8.17 -16.13
C GLU A 62 -12.45 -8.67 -17.10
N HIS A 63 -11.81 -7.77 -17.85
CA HIS A 63 -10.75 -8.14 -18.77
C HIS A 63 -9.56 -8.80 -18.05
N VAL A 64 -9.06 -8.18 -16.98
CA VAL A 64 -7.95 -8.74 -16.18
C VAL A 64 -8.33 -10.10 -15.59
N MET A 65 -9.55 -10.25 -15.08
CA MET A 65 -10.06 -11.53 -14.59
C MET A 65 -10.06 -12.59 -15.69
N PHE A 66 -10.60 -12.30 -16.87
CA PHE A 66 -10.61 -13.27 -17.98
C PHE A 66 -9.21 -13.64 -18.46
N VAL A 67 -8.30 -12.65 -18.55
CA VAL A 67 -6.91 -12.92 -18.92
C VAL A 67 -6.26 -13.87 -17.92
N ALA A 68 -6.42 -13.62 -16.62
CA ALA A 68 -5.89 -14.51 -15.60
C ALA A 68 -6.48 -15.91 -15.75
N HIS A 69 -7.80 -16.02 -15.87
CA HIS A 69 -8.51 -17.29 -16.02
C HIS A 69 -7.99 -18.15 -17.18
N PHE A 70 -7.82 -17.55 -18.37
CA PHE A 70 -7.42 -18.29 -19.56
C PHE A 70 -5.90 -18.43 -19.73
N ARG A 71 -5.09 -17.53 -19.13
CA ARG A 71 -3.63 -17.50 -19.33
C ARG A 71 -2.83 -17.84 -18.06
N GLY A 72 -3.49 -18.13 -16.95
CA GLY A 72 -2.86 -18.47 -15.68
C GLY A 72 -2.50 -17.25 -14.82
N MET A 73 -2.25 -16.09 -15.41
CA MET A 73 -1.93 -14.86 -14.69
C MET A 73 -2.24 -13.61 -15.52
N ALA A 74 -2.41 -12.47 -14.86
CA ALA A 74 -2.63 -11.19 -15.52
C ALA A 74 -1.98 -10.03 -14.75
N TYR A 75 -1.49 -9.04 -15.49
CA TYR A 75 -1.10 -7.75 -14.92
C TYR A 75 -2.35 -6.99 -14.44
N VAL A 76 -2.27 -6.42 -13.24
CA VAL A 76 -3.35 -5.65 -12.62
C VAL A 76 -3.08 -4.15 -12.74
N CYS A 77 -1.97 -3.69 -12.16
CA CYS A 77 -1.57 -2.28 -12.14
C CYS A 77 -0.11 -2.13 -11.69
N THR A 78 0.46 -0.94 -11.88
CA THR A 78 1.75 -0.52 -11.30
C THR A 78 1.47 0.56 -10.26
N LEU A 79 2.07 0.42 -9.09
CA LEU A 79 1.88 1.31 -7.94
C LEU A 79 3.22 1.49 -7.20
N PRO A 80 3.38 2.55 -6.39
CA PRO A 80 4.47 2.60 -5.41
C PRO A 80 4.48 1.35 -4.52
N LEU A 81 5.67 0.82 -4.22
CA LEU A 81 5.84 -0.48 -3.56
C LEU A 81 5.02 -0.64 -2.26
N GLY A 82 4.97 0.39 -1.42
CA GLY A 82 4.22 0.39 -0.16
C GLY A 82 2.72 0.29 -0.40
N GLU A 83 2.20 1.00 -1.41
CA GLU A 83 0.79 0.90 -1.79
C GLU A 83 0.46 -0.45 -2.43
N ALA A 84 1.34 -1.00 -3.28
CA ALA A 84 1.19 -2.33 -3.84
C ALA A 84 1.07 -3.39 -2.72
N LYS A 85 1.99 -3.39 -1.75
CA LYS A 85 1.97 -4.29 -0.58
C LYS A 85 0.67 -4.17 0.22
N LYS A 86 0.22 -2.94 0.46
CA LYS A 86 -1.01 -2.67 1.21
C LYS A 86 -2.25 -3.19 0.50
N ARG A 87 -2.38 -2.94 -0.81
CA ARG A 87 -3.53 -3.41 -1.61
C ARG A 87 -3.53 -4.93 -1.76
N VAL A 88 -2.38 -5.54 -2.03
CA VAL A 88 -2.23 -7.01 -2.09
C VAL A 88 -2.60 -7.65 -0.76
N GLY A 89 -2.09 -7.13 0.37
CA GLY A 89 -2.44 -7.65 1.70
C GLY A 89 -3.94 -7.57 2.00
N LYS A 90 -4.61 -6.47 1.62
CA LYS A 90 -6.07 -6.36 1.75
C LYS A 90 -6.81 -7.39 0.89
N ALA A 91 -6.34 -7.63 -0.33
CA ALA A 91 -6.96 -8.59 -1.25
C ALA A 91 -6.83 -10.03 -0.72
N HIS A 92 -5.64 -10.42 -0.26
CA HIS A 92 -5.41 -11.72 0.36
C HIS A 92 -6.23 -11.91 1.63
N PHE A 93 -6.31 -10.89 2.49
CA PHE A 93 -7.14 -10.96 3.68
C PHE A 93 -8.63 -11.16 3.35
N ALA A 94 -9.16 -10.42 2.37
CA ALA A 94 -10.54 -10.58 1.92
C ALA A 94 -10.80 -11.98 1.32
N ALA A 95 -9.86 -12.51 0.53
CA ALA A 95 -9.96 -13.87 -0.03
C ALA A 95 -9.92 -14.92 1.09
N GLN A 96 -9.05 -14.75 2.07
CA GLN A 96 -8.94 -15.66 3.21
C GLN A 96 -10.22 -15.71 4.06
N LEU A 97 -10.89 -14.57 4.27
CA LEU A 97 -12.17 -14.52 5.00
C LEU A 97 -13.27 -15.35 4.31
N GLU A 98 -13.25 -15.41 2.98
CA GLU A 98 -14.17 -16.21 2.17
C GLU A 98 -13.68 -17.66 1.93
N GLY A 99 -12.46 -17.99 2.38
CA GLY A 99 -11.84 -19.30 2.17
C GLY A 99 -11.29 -19.54 0.75
N TYR A 100 -11.08 -18.48 -0.03
CA TYR A 100 -10.53 -18.57 -1.39
C TYR A 100 -9.00 -18.49 -1.40
N PRO A 101 -8.30 -19.27 -2.24
CA PRO A 101 -6.84 -19.28 -2.35
C PRO A 101 -6.30 -18.19 -3.31
N LEU A 102 -7.10 -17.16 -3.61
CA LEU A 102 -6.75 -16.10 -4.57
C LEU A 102 -5.39 -15.48 -4.27
N HIS A 103 -4.50 -15.48 -5.26
CA HIS A 103 -3.12 -15.07 -5.07
C HIS A 103 -2.70 -13.89 -5.96
N PHE A 104 -1.77 -13.09 -5.44
CA PHE A 104 -1.19 -11.93 -6.11
C PHE A 104 0.32 -11.89 -5.80
N THR A 105 1.12 -11.50 -6.79
CA THR A 105 2.57 -11.24 -6.63
C THR A 105 2.88 -9.78 -6.92
N ILE A 106 4.03 -9.33 -6.39
CA ILE A 106 4.57 -7.98 -6.59
C ILE A 106 5.95 -8.14 -7.22
N GLU A 107 6.17 -7.51 -8.37
CA GLU A 107 7.46 -7.43 -9.06
C GLU A 107 7.95 -5.98 -8.95
N VAL A 108 9.08 -5.77 -8.27
CA VAL A 108 9.70 -4.43 -8.15
C VAL A 108 10.49 -4.13 -9.42
N GLU A 109 10.34 -2.93 -9.97
CA GLU A 109 11.13 -2.43 -11.09
C GLU A 109 12.45 -1.78 -10.63
#